data_AF-A0A2U9C673-F1
#
_entry.id   AF-A0A2U9C673-F1
#
_cell.length_a   1.000
_cell.length_b   1.000
_cell.length_c   1.000
_cell.angle_alpha   90.00
_cell.angle_beta   90.00
_cell.angle_gamma   90.00
#
_symmetry.space_group_name_H-M   'P 1'
#
loop_
_entity.id
_entity.type
_entity.pdbx_description
1 polymer ?
#
loop_
_entity_poly.entity_id
_entity_poly.type
_entity_poly.pdbx_seq_one_letter_code
_entity_poly.pdbx_strand_id
1 'polypeptide(L)'
;MEEGKGVTDKQTVHDTCASENRTSEAAGSVSSSQVSNPGPSEESAARFNRLKLFDKVMQKSLDKFIDHASFNRFSSVFRPLYKKNPQRMENIHKQFIEELQRAIQDDISRLIEEGRLEVKLNELDKLERAAKNNPEPAWRPSGVPEQDFCSFLMPYYIKQEAYMRLELKKIQVENAALAQKVQAGRESIAQAENRISAAVDEWKASVTEFDRLASCLCPADVFDV
;
A
#
# COMPACT_ATOMS: atom_id res chain seq x y z
N MET A 1 -40.46 13.46 -11.96
CA MET A 1 -40.63 12.56 -13.13
C MET A 1 -39.24 12.30 -13.66
N GLU A 2 -38.63 11.12 -13.63
CA GLU A 2 -38.91 9.75 -13.15
C GLU A 2 -37.49 9.13 -12.94
N GLU A 3 -37.18 8.54 -11.79
CA GLU A 3 -37.13 7.08 -11.54
C GLU A 3 -36.32 6.26 -12.55
N GLY A 4 -35.21 5.63 -12.13
CA GLY A 4 -35.16 4.20 -11.80
C GLY A 4 -34.14 3.53 -12.75
N LYS A 5 -33.43 2.43 -12.48
CA LYS A 5 -33.71 1.25 -11.67
C LYS A 5 -32.43 0.40 -11.67
N GLY A 6 -32.07 -0.22 -10.54
CA GLY A 6 -31.02 -1.26 -10.48
C GLY A 6 -31.56 -2.65 -10.77
N VAL A 7 -30.68 -3.60 -11.09
CA VAL A 7 -30.91 -5.06 -10.94
C VAL A 7 -29.56 -5.75 -10.67
N THR A 8 -29.50 -6.43 -9.53
CA THR A 8 -28.60 -7.53 -9.14
C THR A 8 -29.01 -8.83 -9.82
N ASP A 9 -28.06 -9.73 -10.11
CA ASP A 9 -28.35 -11.16 -10.01
C ASP A 9 -27.13 -12.02 -9.62
N LYS A 10 -27.40 -13.02 -8.77
CA LYS A 10 -26.49 -14.05 -8.25
C LYS A 10 -26.69 -15.34 -9.05
N GLN A 11 -25.64 -16.13 -9.25
CA GLN A 11 -25.82 -17.60 -9.26
C GLN A 11 -24.53 -18.34 -8.88
N THR A 12 -24.62 -19.07 -7.76
CA THR A 12 -23.77 -20.18 -7.30
C THR A 12 -24.07 -21.47 -8.07
N VAL A 13 -23.05 -22.28 -8.37
CA VAL A 13 -23.19 -23.75 -8.45
C VAL A 13 -21.92 -24.41 -7.90
N HIS A 14 -22.16 -25.34 -6.98
CA HIS A 14 -21.23 -26.24 -6.31
C HIS A 14 -21.38 -27.60 -6.99
N ASP A 15 -20.29 -28.32 -7.26
CA ASP A 15 -20.39 -29.76 -7.59
C ASP A 15 -19.18 -30.55 -7.10
N THR A 16 -19.47 -31.79 -6.70
CA THR A 16 -18.72 -32.63 -5.75
C THR A 16 -18.24 -33.93 -6.43
N CYS A 17 -17.38 -34.67 -5.73
CA CYS A 17 -17.02 -36.10 -5.87
C CYS A 17 -15.91 -36.48 -6.87
N ALA A 18 -15.09 -37.51 -6.66
CA ALA A 18 -14.66 -38.34 -5.52
C ALA A 18 -13.70 -39.43 -6.08
N SER A 19 -13.14 -40.26 -5.19
CA SER A 19 -12.54 -41.59 -5.42
C SER A 19 -11.00 -41.60 -5.55
N GLU A 20 -10.24 -41.92 -4.48
CA GLU A 20 -9.97 -43.22 -3.82
C GLU A 20 -8.83 -44.05 -4.45
N ASN A 21 -7.81 -44.35 -3.62
CA ASN A 21 -7.18 -45.67 -3.42
C ASN A 21 -6.05 -45.47 -2.38
N ARG A 22 -6.16 -45.96 -1.13
CA ARG A 22 -5.80 -47.31 -0.62
C ARG A 22 -4.42 -47.76 -1.16
N THR A 23 -3.42 -48.17 -0.36
CA THR A 23 -3.45 -49.19 0.69
C THR A 23 -2.11 -49.25 1.49
N SER A 24 -2.20 -49.47 2.82
CA SER A 24 -1.42 -50.37 3.73
C SER A 24 0.13 -50.38 3.75
N GLU A 25 0.76 -50.06 4.90
CA GLU A 25 1.38 -50.98 5.93
C GLU A 25 2.80 -51.47 5.56
N ALA A 26 3.81 -51.67 6.43
CA ALA A 26 4.06 -51.47 7.85
C ALA A 26 5.59 -51.68 8.13
N ALA A 27 6.04 -51.22 9.30
CA ALA A 27 7.16 -51.72 10.14
C ALA A 27 8.64 -51.61 9.69
N GLY A 28 9.46 -51.02 10.56
CA GLY A 28 10.93 -51.13 10.51
C GLY A 28 11.66 -50.19 11.47
N SER A 29 11.86 -50.63 12.71
CA SER A 29 12.67 -50.00 13.76
C SER A 29 14.18 -50.12 13.49
N VAL A 30 14.99 -49.07 13.64
CA VAL A 30 16.30 -49.12 14.35
C VAL A 30 16.85 -47.72 14.70
N SER A 31 17.84 -47.74 15.60
CA SER A 31 18.24 -46.74 16.59
C SER A 31 19.40 -45.82 16.18
N SER A 32 19.46 -44.68 16.88
CA SER A 32 20.62 -43.87 17.31
C SER A 32 21.57 -43.24 16.27
N SER A 33 21.62 -41.89 16.29
CA SER A 33 22.87 -41.12 16.14
C SER A 33 22.65 -39.69 16.64
N GLN A 34 23.27 -39.37 17.79
CA GLN A 34 23.50 -38.02 18.27
C GLN A 34 24.15 -37.14 17.18
N VAL A 35 23.53 -36.02 16.86
CA VAL A 35 24.22 -34.85 16.30
C VAL A 35 23.82 -33.65 17.14
N SER A 36 24.75 -33.26 18.01
CA SER A 36 24.76 -31.99 18.71
C SER A 36 25.02 -30.89 17.69
N ASN A 37 24.08 -29.97 17.49
CA ASN A 37 24.39 -28.60 17.05
C ASN A 37 23.23 -27.64 17.36
N PRO A 38 23.50 -26.34 17.45
CA PRO A 38 23.22 -25.51 18.60
C PRO A 38 21.79 -25.00 18.58
N GLY A 39 21.18 -24.90 19.76
CA GLY A 39 19.87 -24.27 19.89
C GLY A 39 19.88 -22.85 19.29
N PRO A 40 18.75 -22.39 18.73
CA PRO A 40 18.61 -20.97 18.44
C PRO A 40 18.83 -20.25 19.77
N SER A 41 19.81 -19.35 19.79
CA SER A 41 19.99 -18.40 20.88
C SER A 41 18.72 -17.53 20.94
N GLU A 42 17.70 -18.03 21.64
CA GLU A 42 16.52 -17.29 22.07
C GLU A 42 16.85 -16.41 23.30
N GLU A 43 18.11 -16.29 23.68
CA GLU A 43 18.57 -15.56 24.87
C GLU A 43 18.61 -14.03 24.73
N SER A 44 18.02 -13.45 23.67
CA SER A 44 17.81 -11.98 23.62
C SER A 44 16.36 -11.55 23.41
N ALA A 45 15.40 -12.50 23.40
CA ALA A 45 14.00 -12.22 23.07
C ALA A 45 13.16 -11.74 24.26
N ALA A 46 13.70 -11.71 25.48
CA ALA A 46 13.10 -10.98 26.60
C ALA A 46 13.49 -9.49 26.57
N ARG A 47 13.39 -8.84 25.39
CA ARG A 47 13.61 -7.40 25.28
C ARG A 47 12.52 -6.72 26.11
N PHE A 48 12.94 -6.06 27.18
CA PHE A 48 12.13 -5.36 28.17
C PHE A 48 10.91 -4.68 27.53
N ASN A 49 9.71 -5.09 27.94
CA ASN A 49 8.48 -4.39 27.58
C ASN A 49 8.55 -2.97 28.15
N ARG A 50 8.45 -1.95 27.27
CA ARG A 50 8.61 -0.54 27.66
C ARG A 50 7.61 -0.10 28.70
N LEU A 51 6.38 -0.64 28.68
CA LEU A 51 5.36 -0.36 29.69
C LEU A 51 5.78 -0.89 31.07
N LYS A 52 6.26 -2.13 31.16
CA LYS A 52 6.77 -2.67 32.43
C LYS A 52 7.94 -1.87 33.00
N LEU A 53 8.81 -1.35 32.12
CA LEU A 53 9.89 -0.47 32.55
C LEU A 53 9.35 0.87 33.06
N PHE A 54 8.39 1.45 32.36
CA PHE A 54 7.69 2.67 32.77
C PHE A 54 7.04 2.49 34.15
N ASP A 55 6.22 1.45 34.34
CA ASP A 55 5.54 1.15 35.62
C ASP A 55 6.54 1.02 36.76
N LYS A 56 7.65 0.31 36.52
CA LYS A 56 8.72 0.13 37.51
C LYS A 56 9.39 1.45 37.88
N VAL A 57 9.66 2.32 36.91
CA VAL A 57 10.29 3.63 37.15
C VAL A 57 9.32 4.56 37.89
N MET A 58 8.04 4.56 37.51
CA MET A 58 7.03 5.38 38.17
C MET A 58 6.81 4.95 39.62
N GLN A 59 6.64 3.66 39.88
CA GLN A 59 6.47 3.14 41.24
C GLN A 59 7.69 3.48 42.12
N LYS A 60 8.90 3.21 41.61
CA LYS A 60 10.13 3.53 42.35
C LYS A 60 10.30 5.03 42.63
N SER A 61 9.81 5.88 41.74
CA SER A 61 9.86 7.33 41.91
C SER A 61 8.85 7.79 42.98
N LEU A 62 7.65 7.20 42.99
CA LEU A 62 6.65 7.44 44.02
C LEU A 62 7.13 6.99 45.40
N ASP A 63 7.69 5.79 45.51
CA ASP A 63 8.23 5.27 46.76
C ASP A 63 9.28 6.24 47.35
N LYS A 64 10.23 6.68 46.51
CA LYS A 64 11.24 7.68 46.91
C LYS A 64 10.65 9.02 47.34
N PHE A 65 9.59 9.46 46.67
CA PHE A 65 8.91 10.70 47.03
C PHE A 65 8.23 10.58 48.40
N ILE A 66 7.56 9.46 48.66
CA ILE A 66 6.94 9.18 49.96
C ILE A 66 7.98 9.05 51.08
N ASP A 67 9.14 8.43 50.82
CA ASP A 67 10.25 8.37 51.78
C ASP A 67 10.70 9.76 52.25
N HIS A 68 10.71 10.74 51.35
CA HIS A 68 11.04 12.13 51.69
C HIS A 68 9.98 12.79 52.58
N ALA A 69 8.72 12.35 52.51
CA ALA A 69 7.61 12.78 53.34
C ALA A 69 7.50 11.98 54.66
N SER A 70 8.59 11.36 55.15
CA SER A 70 8.59 10.56 56.38
C SER A 70 8.02 11.25 57.62
N PHE A 71 7.49 10.45 58.54
CA PHE A 71 6.89 10.92 59.80
C PHE A 71 7.85 11.74 60.67
N ASN A 72 9.15 11.39 60.68
CA ASN A 72 10.16 12.13 61.43
C ASN A 72 10.26 13.58 60.96
N ARG A 73 10.27 13.79 59.64
CA ARG A 73 10.26 15.15 59.07
C ARG A 73 8.96 15.87 59.39
N PHE A 74 7.82 15.22 59.22
CA PHE A 74 6.50 15.77 59.51
C PHE A 74 6.35 16.23 60.98
N SER A 75 6.65 15.35 61.93
CA SER A 75 6.59 15.65 63.37
C SER A 75 7.61 16.71 63.82
N SER A 76 8.77 16.77 63.16
CA SER A 76 9.79 17.80 63.44
C SER A 76 9.36 19.21 63.04
N VAL A 77 8.47 19.35 62.04
CA VAL A 77 7.89 20.64 61.64
C VAL A 77 6.72 21.00 62.54
N PHE A 78 5.87 20.03 62.89
CA PHE A 78 4.68 20.23 63.74
C PHE A 78 4.92 19.87 65.21
N ARG A 79 6.08 20.23 65.78
CA ARG A 79 6.46 19.84 67.16
C ARG A 79 5.44 20.19 68.25
N PRO A 80 4.83 21.39 68.28
CA PRO A 80 3.89 21.73 69.34
C PRO A 80 2.69 20.78 69.37
N LEU A 81 2.21 20.39 68.19
CA LEU A 81 1.08 19.47 68.03
C LEU A 81 1.48 18.03 68.37
N TYR A 82 2.66 17.60 67.92
CA TYR A 82 3.21 16.28 68.24
C TYR A 82 3.36 16.07 69.75
N LYS A 83 3.91 17.04 70.49
CA LYS A 83 4.05 16.97 71.95
C LYS A 83 2.71 16.82 72.68
N LYS A 84 1.64 17.41 72.14
CA LYS A 84 0.31 17.39 72.75
C LYS A 84 -0.39 16.05 72.56
N ASN A 85 -0.25 15.42 71.39
CA ASN A 85 -0.82 14.11 71.11
C ASN A 85 -0.06 13.39 69.99
N PRO A 86 0.97 12.58 70.33
CA PRO A 86 1.79 11.86 69.35
C PRO A 86 0.96 10.88 68.49
N GLN A 87 0.04 10.17 69.13
CA GLN A 87 -0.79 9.13 68.49
C GLN A 87 -1.73 9.74 67.44
N ARG A 88 -2.38 10.87 67.74
CA ARG A 88 -3.20 11.56 66.74
C ARG A 88 -2.36 12.09 65.59
N MET A 89 -1.16 12.61 65.87
CA MET A 89 -0.26 13.11 64.83
C MET A 89 0.20 12.00 63.88
N GLU A 90 0.54 10.83 64.42
CA GLU A 90 0.92 9.65 63.64
C GLU A 90 -0.22 9.16 62.75
N ASN A 91 -1.46 9.10 63.28
CA ASN A 91 -2.64 8.75 62.50
C ASN A 91 -2.90 9.73 61.35
N ILE A 92 -2.78 11.05 61.60
CA ILE A 92 -2.94 12.08 60.56
C ILE A 92 -1.90 11.91 59.46
N HIS A 93 -0.63 11.71 59.83
CA HIS A 93 0.44 11.52 58.85
C HIS A 93 0.21 10.26 58.00
N LYS A 94 -0.17 9.15 58.63
CA LYS A 94 -0.50 7.92 57.91
C LYS A 94 -1.62 8.13 56.89
N GLN A 95 -2.72 8.76 57.31
CA GLN A 95 -3.84 9.08 56.41
C GLN A 95 -3.40 9.97 55.24
N PHE A 96 -2.63 11.02 55.53
CA PHE A 96 -2.08 11.91 54.52
C PHE A 96 -1.24 11.16 53.48
N ILE A 97 -0.34 10.27 53.90
CA ILE A 97 0.49 9.49 52.99
C ILE A 97 -0.33 8.51 52.16
N GLU A 98 -1.30 7.81 52.77
CA GLU A 98 -2.18 6.88 52.07
C GLU A 98 -3.04 7.60 51.00
N GLU A 99 -3.60 8.76 51.33
CA GLU A 99 -4.39 9.58 50.41
C GLU A 99 -3.51 10.16 49.29
N LEU A 100 -2.34 10.69 49.62
CA LEU A 100 -1.40 11.24 48.64
C LEU A 100 -0.92 10.18 47.65
N GLN A 101 -0.51 9.01 48.15
CA GLN A 101 -0.06 7.91 47.32
C GLN A 101 -1.17 7.43 46.39
N ARG A 102 -2.40 7.25 46.91
CA ARG A 102 -3.56 6.84 46.13
C ARG A 102 -3.89 7.85 45.05
N ALA A 103 -3.98 9.14 45.39
CA ALA A 103 -4.30 10.20 44.44
C ALA A 103 -3.29 10.25 43.29
N ILE A 104 -1.99 10.15 43.59
CA ILE A 104 -0.95 10.12 42.57
C ILE A 104 -1.05 8.86 41.69
N GLN A 105 -1.30 7.69 42.28
CA GLN A 105 -1.46 6.44 41.51
C GLN A 105 -2.68 6.47 40.61
N ASP A 106 -3.81 6.99 41.10
CA ASP A 106 -5.04 7.16 40.34
C ASP A 106 -4.81 8.12 39.17
N ASP A 107 -4.13 9.24 39.39
CA ASP A 107 -3.82 10.20 38.34
C ASP A 107 -2.84 9.65 37.29
N ILE A 108 -1.80 8.92 37.71
CA ILE A 108 -0.89 8.23 36.79
C ILE A 108 -1.68 7.22 35.93
N SER A 109 -2.55 6.42 36.55
CA SER A 109 -3.36 5.42 35.84
C SER A 109 -4.29 6.09 34.82
N ARG A 110 -4.94 7.19 35.23
CA ARG A 110 -5.77 8.01 34.34
C ARG A 110 -4.98 8.55 33.14
N LEU A 111 -3.78 9.08 33.37
CA LEU A 111 -2.90 9.59 32.30
C LEU A 111 -2.43 8.47 31.34
N ILE A 112 -2.17 7.27 31.86
CA ILE A 112 -1.83 6.09 31.05
C ILE A 112 -3.00 5.73 30.13
N GLU A 113 -4.22 5.70 30.67
CA GLU A 113 -5.44 5.38 29.93
C GLU A 113 -5.78 6.45 28.89
N GLU A 114 -5.85 7.72 29.30
CA GLU A 114 -6.13 8.87 28.42
C GLU A 114 -5.10 8.96 27.29
N GLY A 115 -3.82 8.81 27.62
CA GLY A 115 -2.72 8.81 26.67
C GLY A 115 -2.66 7.56 25.78
N ARG A 116 -3.45 6.53 26.09
CA ARG A 116 -3.36 5.18 25.50
C ARG A 116 -1.92 4.67 25.45
N LEU A 117 -1.20 4.87 26.55
CA LEU A 117 0.24 4.69 26.60
C LEU A 117 0.65 3.24 26.36
N GLU A 118 -0.13 2.29 26.87
CA GLU A 118 0.08 0.85 26.62
C GLU A 118 0.13 0.55 25.12
N VAL A 119 -0.86 1.02 24.35
CA VAL A 119 -0.92 0.79 22.90
C VAL A 119 0.30 1.42 22.22
N LYS A 120 0.62 2.67 22.55
CA LYS A 120 1.74 3.40 21.93
C LYS A 120 3.10 2.74 22.21
N LEU A 121 3.35 2.32 23.46
CA LEU A 121 4.60 1.67 23.84
C LEU A 121 4.71 0.27 23.22
N ASN A 122 3.61 -0.49 23.18
CA ASN A 122 3.58 -1.80 22.52
C ASN A 122 3.80 -1.69 21.01
N GLU A 123 3.23 -0.68 20.34
CA GLU A 123 3.50 -0.41 18.92
C GLU A 123 4.95 0.01 18.70
N LEU A 124 5.54 0.81 19.59
CA LEU A 124 6.96 1.17 19.51
C LEU A 124 7.87 -0.07 19.66
N ASP A 125 7.53 -0.99 20.56
CA ASP A 125 8.22 -2.28 20.71
C ASP A 125 8.13 -3.13 19.42
N LYS A 126 7.01 -3.06 18.68
CA LYS A 126 6.85 -3.73 17.38
C LYS A 126 7.70 -3.08 16.29
N LEU A 127 7.66 -1.74 16.19
CA LEU A 127 8.42 -0.98 15.20
C LEU A 127 9.93 -1.16 15.39
N GLU A 128 10.43 -1.14 16.63
CA GLU A 128 11.84 -1.39 16.92
C GLU A 128 12.26 -2.81 16.52
N ARG A 129 11.40 -3.82 16.73
CA ARG A 129 11.68 -5.19 16.29
C ARG A 129 11.73 -5.29 14.77
N ALA A 130 10.78 -4.67 14.07
CA ALA A 130 10.74 -4.66 12.61
C ALA A 130 11.97 -3.98 12.00
N ALA A 131 12.48 -2.92 12.65
CA ALA A 131 13.63 -2.16 12.16
C ALA A 131 14.99 -2.70 12.63
N LYS A 132 15.05 -3.73 13.51
CA LYS A 132 16.28 -4.17 14.19
C LYS A 132 17.43 -4.51 13.24
N ASN A 133 17.11 -5.03 12.06
CA ASN A 133 18.10 -5.50 11.08
C ASN A 133 18.34 -4.49 9.95
N ASN A 134 17.74 -3.30 9.99
CA ASN A 134 17.99 -2.26 9.00
C ASN A 134 19.25 -1.45 9.41
N PRO A 135 20.36 -1.54 8.66
CA PRO A 135 21.59 -0.82 8.99
C PRO A 135 21.51 0.67 8.62
N GLU A 136 20.53 1.07 7.82
CA GLU A 136 20.41 2.45 7.35
C GLU A 136 19.85 3.36 8.45
N PRO A 137 20.35 4.60 8.54
CA PRO A 137 19.75 5.61 9.41
C PRO A 137 18.28 5.80 9.07
N ALA A 138 17.42 5.67 10.07
CA ALA A 138 15.99 5.91 9.87
C ALA A 138 15.74 7.37 9.43
N TRP A 139 14.84 7.55 8.47
CA TRP A 139 14.45 8.87 7.95
C TRP A 139 14.00 9.80 9.09
N ARG A 140 14.36 11.07 8.97
CA ARG A 140 13.94 12.15 9.85
C ARG A 140 13.45 13.31 8.98
N PRO A 141 12.39 14.02 9.38
CA PRO A 141 11.97 15.23 8.69
C PRO A 141 13.15 16.19 8.53
N SER A 142 13.38 16.65 7.31
CA SER A 142 14.44 17.61 7.02
C SER A 142 14.16 19.00 7.60
N GLY A 143 12.88 19.28 7.89
CA GLY A 143 12.40 20.61 8.26
C GLY A 143 12.00 21.45 7.05
N VAL A 144 12.14 20.90 5.83
CA VAL A 144 11.71 21.52 4.57
C VAL A 144 10.49 20.74 4.06
N PRO A 145 9.26 21.27 4.22
CA PRO A 145 8.04 20.55 3.91
C PRO A 145 7.98 20.02 2.48
N GLU A 146 8.47 20.79 1.50
CA GLU A 146 8.46 20.41 0.09
C GLU A 146 9.29 19.15 -0.14
N GLN A 147 10.47 19.06 0.46
CA GLN A 147 11.35 17.91 0.33
C GLN A 147 10.78 16.67 1.03
N ASP A 148 10.27 16.85 2.24
CA ASP A 148 9.67 15.76 3.02
C ASP A 148 8.44 15.20 2.29
N PHE A 149 7.62 16.07 1.70
CA PHE A 149 6.42 15.68 0.95
C PHE A 149 6.76 14.99 -0.38
N CYS A 150 7.80 15.45 -1.09
CA CYS A 150 8.28 14.79 -2.30
C CYS A 150 8.68 13.33 -2.02
N SER A 151 9.34 13.05 -0.90
CA SER A 151 9.74 11.68 -0.55
C SER A 151 8.55 10.72 -0.40
N PHE A 152 7.44 11.22 0.15
CA PHE A 152 6.19 10.45 0.31
C PHE A 152 5.46 10.23 -1.03
N LEU A 153 5.42 11.25 -1.90
CA LEU A 153 4.71 11.17 -3.17
C LEU A 153 5.45 10.42 -4.28
N MET A 154 6.78 10.37 -4.22
CA MET A 154 7.61 9.82 -5.28
C MET A 154 7.20 8.40 -5.72
N PRO A 155 6.90 7.45 -4.81
CA PRO A 155 6.48 6.10 -5.21
C PRO A 155 5.19 6.08 -6.05
N TYR A 156 4.25 6.99 -5.79
CA TYR A 156 3.01 7.09 -6.54
C TYR A 156 3.25 7.63 -7.95
N TYR A 157 4.06 8.68 -8.08
CA TYR A 157 4.39 9.26 -9.37
C TYR A 157 5.22 8.31 -10.25
N ILE A 158 6.14 7.55 -9.67
CA ILE A 158 6.87 6.50 -10.40
C ILE A 158 5.88 5.45 -10.96
N LYS A 159 4.91 5.02 -10.16
CA LYS A 159 3.88 4.06 -10.61
C LYS A 159 3.01 4.64 -11.73
N GLN A 160 2.61 5.90 -11.62
CA GLN A 160 1.82 6.59 -12.63
C GLN A 160 2.60 6.76 -13.94
N GLU A 161 3.86 7.18 -13.86
CA GLU A 161 4.73 7.32 -15.02
C GLU A 161 4.91 5.98 -15.75
N ALA A 162 5.15 4.90 -15.00
CA ALA A 162 5.27 3.55 -15.56
C ALA A 162 3.99 3.12 -16.30
N TYR A 163 2.82 3.39 -15.72
CA TYR A 163 1.53 3.11 -16.36
C TYR A 163 1.34 3.92 -17.65
N MET A 164 1.58 5.23 -17.61
CA MET A 164 1.41 6.09 -18.80
C MET A 164 2.35 5.71 -19.94
N ARG A 165 3.60 5.32 -19.62
CA ARG A 165 4.54 4.81 -20.63
C ARG A 165 4.03 3.56 -21.33
N LEU A 166 3.39 2.65 -20.60
CA LEU A 166 2.82 1.43 -21.17
C LEU A 166 1.67 1.75 -22.13
N GLU A 167 0.73 2.60 -21.71
CA GLU A 167 -0.40 3.00 -22.55
C GLU A 167 0.04 3.79 -23.80
N LEU A 168 1.02 4.69 -23.63
CA LEU A 168 1.57 5.43 -24.76
C LEU A 168 2.19 4.49 -25.80
N LYS A 169 2.96 3.49 -25.35
CA LYS A 169 3.56 2.49 -26.25
C LYS A 169 2.49 1.69 -27.00
N LYS A 170 1.39 1.32 -26.34
CA LYS A 170 0.27 0.61 -26.95
C LYS A 170 -0.35 1.45 -28.07
N ILE A 171 -0.66 2.71 -27.80
CA ILE A 171 -1.23 3.65 -28.79
C ILE A 171 -0.27 3.87 -29.96
N GLN A 172 1.04 4.01 -29.70
CA GLN A 172 2.03 4.20 -30.76
C GLN A 172 2.10 3.00 -31.72
N VAL A 173 2.06 1.77 -31.19
CA VAL A 173 2.06 0.54 -32.00
C VAL A 173 0.79 0.46 -32.85
N GLU A 174 -0.37 0.72 -32.26
CA GLU A 174 -1.65 0.71 -32.97
C GLU A 174 -1.69 1.77 -34.07
N ASN A 175 -1.28 3.01 -33.77
CA ASN A 175 -1.23 4.09 -34.74
C ASN A 175 -0.26 3.79 -35.89
N ALA A 176 0.90 3.18 -35.62
CA ALA A 176 1.83 2.78 -36.66
C ALA A 176 1.22 1.72 -37.59
N ALA A 177 0.52 0.72 -37.03
CA ALA A 177 -0.19 -0.29 -37.82
C ALA A 177 -1.33 0.31 -38.65
N LEU A 178 -2.09 1.27 -38.09
CA LEU A 178 -3.14 1.98 -38.81
C LEU A 178 -2.56 2.85 -39.94
N ALA A 179 -1.46 3.58 -39.68
CA ALA A 179 -0.79 4.39 -40.68
C ALA A 179 -0.29 3.54 -41.87
N GLN A 180 0.27 2.36 -41.60
CA GLN A 180 0.66 1.42 -42.66
C GLN A 180 -0.54 0.96 -43.49
N LYS A 181 -1.67 0.63 -42.86
CA LYS A 181 -2.90 0.25 -43.59
C LYS A 181 -3.43 1.38 -44.46
N VAL A 182 -3.43 2.62 -43.95
CA VAL A 182 -3.85 3.80 -44.72
C VAL A 182 -2.95 4.01 -45.93
N GLN A 183 -1.62 3.90 -45.74
CA GLN A 183 -0.66 4.06 -46.83
C GLN A 183 -0.86 3.01 -47.92
N ALA A 184 -0.97 1.73 -47.55
CA ALA A 184 -1.26 0.65 -48.49
C ALA A 184 -2.60 0.87 -49.22
N GLY A 185 -3.63 1.36 -48.51
CA GLY A 185 -4.91 1.72 -49.10
C GLY A 185 -4.80 2.84 -50.14
N ARG A 186 -4.03 3.89 -49.85
CA ARG A 186 -3.79 5.00 -50.79
C ARG A 186 -3.05 4.55 -52.03
N GLU A 187 -2.06 3.67 -51.89
CA GLU A 187 -1.32 3.10 -53.03
C GLU A 187 -2.23 2.27 -53.93
N SER A 188 -3.12 1.46 -53.34
CA SER A 188 -4.12 0.68 -54.08
C SER A 188 -5.09 1.57 -54.87
N ILE A 189 -5.57 2.66 -54.24
CA ILE A 189 -6.44 3.65 -54.90
C ILE A 189 -5.72 4.30 -56.08
N ALA A 190 -4.48 4.79 -55.87
CA ALA A 190 -3.69 5.41 -56.94
C ALA A 190 -3.45 4.44 -58.12
N GLN A 191 -3.20 3.16 -57.83
CA GLN A 191 -3.07 2.14 -58.88
C GLN A 191 -4.39 1.92 -59.64
N ALA A 192 -5.53 1.88 -58.94
CA ALA A 192 -6.83 1.75 -59.57
C ALA A 192 -7.17 2.96 -60.45
N GLU A 193 -6.91 4.17 -59.97
CA GLU A 193 -7.09 5.42 -60.72
C GLU A 193 -6.25 5.44 -62.01
N ASN A 194 -4.99 5.00 -61.95
CA ASN A 194 -4.13 4.88 -63.13
C ASN A 194 -4.67 3.87 -64.15
N ARG A 195 -5.16 2.72 -63.68
CA ARG A 195 -5.75 1.68 -64.56
C ARG A 195 -7.03 2.17 -65.24
N ILE A 196 -7.89 2.86 -64.49
CA ILE A 196 -9.12 3.46 -65.04
C ILE A 196 -8.75 4.51 -66.08
N SER A 197 -7.80 5.39 -65.80
CA SER A 197 -7.36 6.43 -66.74
C SER A 197 -6.81 5.83 -68.03
N ALA A 198 -5.94 4.81 -67.93
CA ALA A 198 -5.41 4.10 -69.09
C ALA A 198 -6.51 3.44 -69.94
N ALA A 199 -7.47 2.76 -69.31
CA ALA A 199 -8.59 2.14 -70.00
C ALA A 199 -9.50 3.19 -70.68
N VAL A 200 -9.72 4.34 -70.04
CA VAL A 200 -10.47 5.45 -70.62
C VAL A 200 -9.76 6.01 -71.85
N ASP A 201 -8.44 6.18 -71.80
CA ASP A 201 -7.66 6.71 -72.93
C ASP A 201 -7.57 5.70 -74.09
N GLU A 202 -7.45 4.40 -73.80
CA GLU A 202 -7.54 3.33 -74.79
C GLU A 202 -8.91 3.30 -75.48
N TRP A 203 -9.99 3.45 -74.70
CA TRP A 203 -11.34 3.51 -75.24
C TRP A 203 -11.55 4.74 -76.13
N LYS A 204 -11.08 5.91 -75.70
CA LYS A 204 -11.10 7.14 -76.53
C LYS A 204 -10.36 6.95 -77.84
N ALA A 205 -9.15 6.36 -77.81
CA ALA A 205 -8.38 6.08 -79.01
C ALA A 205 -9.15 5.16 -79.98
N SER A 206 -9.71 4.07 -79.46
CA SER A 206 -10.52 3.13 -80.24
C SER A 206 -11.74 3.81 -80.88
N VAL A 207 -12.43 4.69 -80.15
CA VAL A 207 -13.57 5.47 -80.68
C VAL A 207 -13.11 6.43 -81.78
N THR A 208 -12.00 7.13 -81.61
CA THR A 208 -11.46 8.02 -82.65
C THR A 208 -11.03 7.27 -83.92
N GLU A 209 -10.48 6.06 -83.78
CA GLU A 209 -10.14 5.22 -84.92
C GLU A 209 -11.40 4.75 -85.67
N PHE A 210 -12.43 4.34 -84.93
CA PHE A 210 -13.73 3.96 -85.50
C PHE A 210 -14.37 5.13 -86.26
N ASP A 211 -14.39 6.33 -85.68
CA ASP A 211 -14.93 7.53 -86.32
C ASP A 211 -14.17 7.89 -87.61
N ARG A 212 -12.83 7.76 -87.59
CA ARG A 212 -12.00 7.91 -88.78
C ARG A 212 -12.35 6.90 -89.87
N LEU A 213 -12.52 5.63 -89.52
CA LEU A 213 -12.91 4.57 -90.46
C LEU A 213 -14.30 4.80 -91.04
N ALA A 214 -15.26 5.19 -90.20
CA ALA A 214 -16.62 5.53 -90.63
C ALA A 214 -16.62 6.71 -91.61
N SER A 215 -15.85 7.75 -91.32
CA SER A 215 -15.69 8.92 -92.22
C SER A 215 -15.06 8.55 -93.57
N CYS A 216 -14.14 7.58 -93.62
CA CYS A 216 -13.57 7.09 -94.89
C CYS A 216 -14.56 6.27 -95.74
N LEU A 217 -15.60 5.69 -95.12
CA LEU A 217 -16.62 4.87 -95.80
C LEU A 217 -17.82 5.69 -96.31
N CYS A 218 -17.93 6.96 -95.90
CA CYS A 218 -18.92 7.92 -96.37
C CYS A 218 -18.27 8.86 -97.40
N PRO A 219 -18.48 8.70 -98.72
CA PRO A 219 -17.95 9.63 -99.68
C PRO A 219 -18.68 10.98 -99.55
N ALA A 220 -17.95 12.02 -99.17
CA ALA A 220 -18.37 13.41 -99.37
C ALA A 220 -18.26 13.71 -100.87
N ASP A 221 -19.29 13.32 -101.64
CA ASP A 221 -19.73 13.92 -102.92
C ASP A 221 -20.71 12.99 -103.64
N VAL A 222 -21.96 12.91 -103.16
CA VAL A 222 -23.12 12.63 -104.02
C VAL A 222 -24.33 13.31 -103.37
N PHE A 223 -24.54 14.60 -103.65
CA PHE A 223 -25.84 15.25 -103.83
C PHE A 223 -25.58 16.73 -104.14
N ASP A 224 -25.27 17.01 -105.41
CA ASP A 224 -25.36 18.36 -105.97
C ASP A 224 -26.11 18.26 -107.31
N VAL A 225 -27.45 18.21 -107.24
CA VAL A 225 -28.47 18.59 -108.25
C VAL A 225 -29.78 18.89 -107.52
#